data_AF-A0AAJ4UUK5-F1
#
_entry.id   AF-A0AAJ4UUK5-F1
#
_cell.length_a   1.000
_cell.length_b   1.000
_cell.length_c   1.000
_cell.angle_alpha   90.00
_cell.angle_beta   90.00
_cell.angle_gamma   90.00
#
_symmetry.space_group_name_H-M   'P 1'
#
loop_
_entity.id
_entity.type
_entity.pdbx_description
1 polymer ?
#
loop_
_entity_poly.entity_id
_entity_poly.type
_entity_poly.pdbx_seq_one_letter_code
_entity_poly.pdbx_strand_id
1 'polypeptide(L)'
;MSQTRDSRRAVFRRIARQSYTQWPVYDSTPLYERSSLDGLESDIRIVSQTWFRHDRHESIENFVCALPLAYFEFGTHDRYGGSTHYEMDTLFRVFLLKELHGWAHETALIEYLECRPALCDQLDLETVPDQSTLWRSWHKRFPDEFRSTVETAARTILVKAQNADVAVPREPERRLPSHDAEEDELELEDQAVLNEAETITEHVSRIVFPALSLDRGDGCEIHENAYWDLQTYLGLRERLAANEGARSFVYESTRDRTPLGHAHREHIRDLSVSGIRKMYRQAVNRLLSEVAETEQFFRAGIVAIDITEADPFTGDRTGYEDEIIGTKEKTDEYAYQWATIQLVGNAVPIVLDVRPVQKGESRLEIVKDLLDSAEEMVHVDNVLMDREFDSQHVLEMLSQRGLSYVVPKRMQTSEKAQAKRLLQRDQDRYETDRKLHLGKNEWHETTLIYRRKEDSEHDDHRQYSVFMTNCGSGHLTEYGYRWEIESGYRSIKRFMAATTSKDFGLRFFYFAFACLLYSIWRAVDLLVQVELTGEYEHSPIVTADNTLTLLKKETGIG
;
A
#
# COMPACT_ATOMS: atom_id res chain seq x y z
N MET A 1 26.75 -6.37 23.20
CA MET A 1 26.68 -7.19 24.44
C MET A 1 26.34 -8.62 24.04
N SER A 2 27.00 -9.65 24.59
CA SER A 2 26.72 -11.03 24.19
C SER A 2 25.28 -11.43 24.53
N GLN A 3 24.64 -12.11 23.56
CA GLN A 3 23.32 -12.70 23.74
C GLN A 3 23.39 -13.74 24.85
N THR A 4 22.49 -13.63 25.83
CA THR A 4 22.35 -14.66 26.86
C THR A 4 21.30 -15.66 26.42
N ARG A 5 21.46 -16.93 26.80
CA ARG A 5 20.44 -17.98 26.64
C ARG A 5 19.05 -17.50 27.14
N ASP A 6 19.04 -16.61 28.12
CA ASP A 6 17.86 -15.97 28.68
C ASP A 6 17.13 -15.02 27.73
N SER A 7 17.84 -14.22 26.91
CA SER A 7 17.18 -13.31 25.95
C SER A 7 16.53 -14.08 24.81
N ARG A 8 17.21 -15.11 24.29
CA ARG A 8 16.62 -16.04 23.31
C ARG A 8 15.37 -16.72 23.86
N ARG A 9 15.43 -17.20 25.10
CA ARG A 9 14.29 -17.82 25.78
C ARG A 9 13.15 -16.83 26.00
N ALA A 10 13.43 -15.55 26.22
CA ALA A 10 12.40 -14.52 26.35
C ALA A 10 11.66 -14.29 25.02
N VAL A 11 12.37 -14.24 23.89
CA VAL A 11 11.77 -14.13 22.55
C VAL A 11 10.84 -15.31 22.28
N PHE A 12 11.32 -16.56 22.40
CA PHE A 12 10.48 -17.73 22.11
C PHE A 12 9.32 -17.91 23.09
N ARG A 13 9.47 -17.53 24.36
CA ARG A 13 8.35 -17.47 25.32
C ARG A 13 7.30 -16.43 24.95
N ARG A 14 7.72 -15.31 24.35
CA ARG A 14 6.79 -14.27 23.91
C ARG A 14 5.97 -14.77 22.73
N ILE A 15 6.61 -15.40 21.74
CA ILE A 15 5.95 -16.05 20.60
C ILE A 15 4.92 -17.08 21.12
N ALA A 16 5.34 -18.01 21.97
CA ALA A 16 4.47 -19.06 22.51
C ALA A 16 3.31 -18.56 23.43
N ARG A 17 3.29 -17.29 23.81
CA ARG A 17 2.24 -16.69 24.65
C ARG A 17 1.28 -15.78 23.88
N GLN A 18 1.54 -15.52 22.60
CA GLN A 18 0.64 -14.72 21.77
C GLN A 18 -0.57 -15.57 21.38
N SER A 19 -1.76 -15.15 21.78
CA SER A 19 -3.03 -15.88 21.56
C SER A 19 -3.42 -16.04 20.09
N TYR A 20 -2.79 -15.29 19.19
CA TYR A 20 -3.08 -15.23 17.76
C TYR A 20 -1.87 -15.59 16.88
N THR A 21 -0.78 -16.09 17.46
CA THR A 21 0.43 -16.44 16.71
C THR A 21 0.71 -17.92 16.89
N GLN A 22 0.54 -18.68 15.82
CA GLN A 22 0.80 -20.11 15.81
C GLN A 22 2.24 -20.36 15.36
N TRP A 23 3.06 -20.96 16.22
CA TRP A 23 4.48 -21.22 15.94
C TRP A 23 4.98 -22.43 16.75
N PRO A 24 5.73 -23.37 16.15
CA PRO A 24 6.01 -23.47 14.70
C PRO A 24 4.71 -23.75 13.92
N VAL A 25 4.60 -23.19 12.72
CA VAL A 25 3.35 -23.24 11.94
C VAL A 25 2.96 -24.68 11.57
N TYR A 26 3.94 -25.58 11.44
CA TYR A 26 3.77 -26.98 11.00
C TYR A 26 3.01 -27.90 11.99
N ASP A 27 3.04 -27.59 13.29
CA ASP A 27 2.39 -28.41 14.32
C ASP A 27 0.98 -27.89 14.68
N SER A 28 0.58 -26.73 14.14
CA SER A 28 -0.52 -25.92 14.66
C SER A 28 -1.63 -25.66 13.63
N THR A 29 -1.32 -25.65 12.33
CA THR A 29 -2.29 -25.58 11.23
C THR A 29 -2.13 -26.77 10.27
N PRO A 30 -3.22 -27.30 9.68
CA PRO A 30 -3.12 -28.30 8.60
C PRO A 30 -2.63 -27.70 7.26
N LEU A 31 -2.27 -26.41 7.24
CA LEU A 31 -1.92 -25.65 6.03
C LEU A 31 -0.47 -25.87 5.58
N TYR A 32 0.44 -26.20 6.50
CA TYR A 32 1.86 -26.34 6.18
C TYR A 32 2.40 -27.69 6.65
N GLU A 33 2.84 -28.52 5.72
CA GLU A 33 3.70 -29.67 6.04
C GLU A 33 5.10 -29.18 6.45
N ARG A 34 5.86 -29.99 7.19
CA ARG A 34 7.21 -29.61 7.66
C ARG A 34 8.21 -29.33 6.53
N SER A 35 7.90 -29.75 5.30
CA SER A 35 8.65 -29.45 4.08
C SER A 35 8.14 -28.21 3.32
N SER A 36 7.09 -27.52 3.78
CA SER A 36 6.52 -26.35 3.10
C SER A 36 7.43 -25.12 3.19
N LEU A 37 7.78 -24.57 2.03
CA LEU A 37 8.59 -23.35 1.91
C LEU A 37 7.85 -22.13 2.48
N ASP A 38 6.56 -22.00 2.21
CA ASP A 38 5.71 -20.94 2.77
C ASP A 38 5.66 -21.01 4.31
N GLY A 39 5.61 -22.23 4.85
CA GLY A 39 5.72 -22.44 6.29
C GLY A 39 7.06 -21.97 6.86
N LEU A 40 8.17 -22.18 6.13
CA LEU A 40 9.50 -21.70 6.52
C LEU A 40 9.58 -20.17 6.49
N GLU A 41 9.01 -19.54 5.45
CA GLU A 41 8.94 -18.08 5.33
C GLU A 41 8.10 -17.47 6.47
N SER A 42 6.96 -18.08 6.80
CA SER A 42 6.10 -17.68 7.91
C SER A 42 6.80 -17.78 9.26
N ASP A 43 7.48 -18.90 9.54
CA ASP A 43 8.29 -19.07 10.74
C ASP A 43 9.40 -17.99 10.84
N ILE A 44 10.11 -17.72 9.74
CA ILE A 44 11.14 -16.67 9.68
C ILE A 44 10.54 -15.29 9.95
N ARG A 45 9.37 -14.98 9.39
CA ARG A 45 8.67 -13.71 9.63
C ARG A 45 8.27 -13.54 11.09
N ILE A 46 7.65 -14.56 11.70
CA ILE A 46 7.21 -14.53 13.10
C ILE A 46 8.40 -14.36 14.05
N VAL A 47 9.46 -15.15 13.84
CA VAL A 47 10.63 -15.14 14.70
C VAL A 47 11.40 -13.83 14.52
N SER A 48 11.65 -13.36 13.28
CA SER A 48 12.37 -12.10 13.03
C SER A 48 11.64 -10.89 13.61
N GLN A 49 10.31 -10.81 13.43
CA GLN A 49 9.50 -9.74 13.98
C GLN A 49 9.58 -9.66 15.50
N THR A 50 9.59 -10.80 16.19
CA THR A 50 9.65 -10.83 17.65
C THR A 50 11.07 -10.66 18.18
N TRP A 51 12.05 -11.18 17.44
CA TRP A 51 13.47 -11.13 17.78
C TRP A 51 14.00 -9.70 17.78
N PHE A 52 13.84 -8.96 16.68
CA PHE A 52 14.41 -7.61 16.56
C PHE A 52 13.73 -6.58 17.47
N ARG A 53 12.50 -6.83 17.93
CA ARG A 53 11.79 -6.00 18.93
C ARG A 53 12.33 -6.14 20.36
N HIS A 54 13.32 -6.98 20.59
CA HIS A 54 13.92 -7.15 21.90
C HIS A 54 15.28 -6.45 21.95
N ASP A 55 15.47 -5.56 22.93
CA ASP A 55 16.60 -4.63 23.10
C ASP A 55 18.02 -5.26 23.18
N ARG A 56 18.14 -6.59 23.10
CA ARG A 56 19.44 -7.31 23.12
C ARG A 56 19.76 -7.94 21.77
N HIS A 57 18.90 -7.76 20.78
CA HIS A 57 18.93 -8.42 19.49
C HIS A 57 19.16 -7.42 18.35
N GLU A 58 20.31 -6.76 18.40
CA GLU A 58 20.72 -5.68 17.48
C GLU A 58 21.61 -6.19 16.32
N SER A 59 21.57 -7.48 16.00
CA SER A 59 22.45 -8.05 14.98
C SER A 59 21.76 -9.17 14.20
N ILE A 60 21.81 -9.02 12.88
CA ILE A 60 21.23 -9.95 11.92
C ILE A 60 22.02 -11.26 11.86
N GLU A 61 23.35 -11.22 11.94
CA GLU A 61 24.17 -12.44 11.99
C GLU A 61 23.75 -13.35 13.16
N ASN A 62 23.51 -12.74 14.32
CA ASN A 62 23.06 -13.50 15.48
C ASN A 62 21.63 -14.05 15.30
N PHE A 63 20.78 -13.35 14.55
CA PHE A 63 19.46 -13.88 14.18
C PHE A 63 19.62 -15.12 13.30
N VAL A 64 20.44 -15.05 12.25
CA VAL A 64 20.69 -16.19 11.35
C VAL A 64 21.19 -17.41 12.12
N CYS A 65 22.14 -17.22 13.06
CA CYS A 65 22.67 -18.32 13.87
C CYS A 65 21.64 -18.89 14.88
N ALA A 66 20.65 -18.10 15.28
CA ALA A 66 19.64 -18.50 16.25
C ALA A 66 18.32 -18.95 15.62
N LEU A 67 18.20 -18.88 14.28
CA LEU A 67 17.00 -19.24 13.55
C LEU A 67 16.69 -20.73 13.79
N PRO A 68 15.49 -21.07 14.29
CA PRO A 68 15.14 -22.42 14.72
C PRO A 68 14.72 -23.30 13.53
N LEU A 69 15.71 -23.72 12.74
CA LEU A 69 15.50 -24.49 11.51
C LEU A 69 15.13 -25.97 11.73
N ALA A 70 15.23 -26.47 12.96
CA ALA A 70 14.95 -27.87 13.31
C ALA A 70 13.49 -28.30 13.09
N TYR A 71 12.57 -27.36 12.87
CA TYR A 71 11.17 -27.65 12.60
C TYR A 71 10.88 -27.93 11.12
N PHE A 72 11.75 -27.47 10.22
CA PHE A 72 11.63 -27.61 8.77
C PHE A 72 12.44 -28.80 8.24
N GLU A 73 11.85 -29.57 7.32
CA GLU A 73 12.44 -30.76 6.71
C GLU A 73 13.14 -30.41 5.39
N PHE A 74 14.42 -30.04 5.46
CA PHE A 74 15.21 -29.68 4.28
C PHE A 74 15.42 -30.84 3.27
N GLY A 75 15.26 -32.09 3.70
CA GLY A 75 15.58 -33.26 2.88
C GLY A 75 14.76 -33.34 1.60
N THR A 76 13.53 -32.82 1.58
CA THR A 76 12.67 -32.77 0.38
C THR A 76 13.18 -31.79 -0.68
N HIS A 77 13.98 -30.80 -0.26
CA HIS A 77 14.56 -29.76 -1.10
C HIS A 77 16.03 -30.02 -1.45
N ASP A 78 16.58 -31.17 -1.05
CA ASP A 78 17.94 -31.54 -1.39
C ASP A 78 17.97 -32.30 -2.74
N ARG A 79 18.34 -31.62 -3.83
CA ARG A 79 18.47 -32.26 -5.15
C ARG A 79 19.72 -33.14 -5.27
N TYR A 80 20.51 -33.28 -4.22
CA TYR A 80 21.76 -34.03 -4.24
C TYR A 80 21.66 -35.33 -3.41
N GLY A 81 21.59 -36.48 -4.09
CA GLY A 81 21.46 -37.78 -3.43
C GLY A 81 22.75 -38.42 -2.88
N GLY A 82 23.89 -37.70 -2.91
CA GLY A 82 25.20 -38.21 -2.45
C GLY A 82 25.59 -37.71 -1.06
N SER A 83 26.61 -38.32 -0.43
CA SER A 83 27.15 -37.82 0.84
C SER A 83 27.77 -36.43 0.65
N THR A 84 27.37 -35.47 1.47
CA THR A 84 27.90 -34.09 1.45
C THR A 84 28.64 -33.78 2.75
N HIS A 85 29.55 -32.81 2.71
CA HIS A 85 30.29 -32.37 3.90
C HIS A 85 29.49 -31.37 4.75
N TYR A 86 28.57 -30.63 4.14
CA TYR A 86 27.73 -29.62 4.80
C TYR A 86 26.26 -29.96 4.66
N GLU A 87 25.53 -29.95 5.78
CA GLU A 87 24.10 -30.17 5.83
C GLU A 87 23.31 -29.01 5.20
N MET A 88 22.06 -29.28 4.78
CA MET A 88 21.23 -28.29 4.07
C MET A 88 20.87 -27.08 4.93
N ASP A 89 20.64 -27.26 6.22
CA ASP A 89 20.32 -26.18 7.17
C ASP A 89 21.51 -25.23 7.39
N THR A 90 22.72 -25.81 7.43
CA THR A 90 23.99 -25.08 7.49
C THR A 90 24.18 -24.25 6.23
N LEU A 91 23.98 -24.87 5.06
CA LEU A 91 24.06 -24.16 3.77
C LEU A 91 22.98 -23.08 3.65
N PHE A 92 21.76 -23.33 4.11
CA PHE A 92 20.69 -22.34 4.12
C PHE A 92 21.11 -21.09 4.89
N ARG A 93 21.70 -21.23 6.09
CA ARG A 93 22.21 -20.09 6.88
C ARG A 93 23.33 -19.34 6.15
N VAL A 94 24.24 -20.06 5.51
CA VAL A 94 25.35 -19.47 4.73
C VAL A 94 24.83 -18.66 3.55
N PHE A 95 23.86 -19.19 2.78
CA PHE A 95 23.25 -18.45 1.68
C PHE A 95 22.35 -17.32 2.15
N LEU A 96 21.66 -17.48 3.29
CA LEU A 96 20.91 -16.40 3.90
C LEU A 96 21.83 -15.22 4.25
N LEU A 97 23.02 -15.47 4.79
CA LEU A 97 24.03 -14.42 5.00
C LEU A 97 24.47 -13.76 3.68
N LYS A 98 24.72 -14.56 2.64
CA LYS A 98 25.07 -14.02 1.32
C LYS A 98 24.00 -13.06 0.80
N GLU A 99 22.73 -13.44 0.88
CA GLU A 99 21.61 -12.62 0.40
C GLU A 99 21.35 -11.39 1.29
N LEU A 100 21.50 -11.52 2.62
CA LEU A 100 21.40 -10.38 3.54
C LEU A 100 22.44 -9.30 3.27
N HIS A 101 23.64 -9.68 2.85
CA HIS A 101 24.71 -8.75 2.49
C HIS A 101 24.70 -8.32 1.01
N GLY A 102 23.85 -8.94 0.18
CA GLY A 102 23.73 -8.59 -1.24
C GLY A 102 24.97 -8.96 -2.07
N TRP A 103 25.70 -10.00 -1.68
CA TRP A 103 26.91 -10.40 -2.41
C TRP A 103 26.57 -11.17 -3.68
N ALA A 104 26.94 -10.60 -4.83
CA ALA A 104 26.76 -11.23 -6.14
C ALA A 104 27.62 -12.49 -6.33
N HIS A 105 28.75 -12.61 -5.62
CA HIS A 105 29.72 -13.69 -5.78
C HIS A 105 30.10 -14.30 -4.42
N GLU A 106 30.36 -15.61 -4.43
CA GLU A 106 30.69 -16.38 -3.22
C GLU A 106 32.04 -15.96 -2.61
N THR A 107 32.92 -15.32 -3.37
CA THR A 107 34.23 -14.85 -2.87
C THR A 107 34.07 -13.90 -1.68
N ALA A 108 33.13 -12.95 -1.75
CA ALA A 108 32.89 -12.02 -0.65
C ALA A 108 32.37 -12.73 0.61
N LEU A 109 31.53 -13.76 0.43
CA LEU A 109 31.06 -14.61 1.53
C LEU A 109 32.20 -15.41 2.18
N ILE A 110 33.10 -15.98 1.37
CA ILE A 110 34.25 -16.76 1.86
C ILE A 110 35.18 -15.86 2.67
N GLU A 111 35.61 -14.72 2.12
CA GLU A 111 36.47 -13.76 2.81
C GLU A 111 35.84 -13.27 4.13
N TYR A 112 34.52 -13.07 4.12
CA TYR A 112 33.76 -12.67 5.29
C TYR A 112 33.79 -13.72 6.41
N LEU A 113 33.64 -14.99 6.05
CA LEU A 113 33.68 -16.12 6.98
C LEU A 113 35.10 -16.39 7.51
N GLU A 114 36.12 -16.33 6.64
CA GLU A 114 37.53 -16.49 7.03
C GLU A 114 37.97 -15.43 8.07
N CYS A 115 37.43 -14.22 7.97
CA CYS A 115 37.70 -13.14 8.91
C CYS A 115 36.90 -13.24 10.23
N ARG A 116 35.97 -14.20 10.37
CA ARG A 116 35.09 -14.37 11.54
C ARG A 116 34.99 -15.82 12.02
N PRO A 117 36.06 -16.39 12.61
CA PRO A 117 36.04 -17.77 13.12
C PRO A 117 34.90 -18.04 14.12
N ALA A 118 34.58 -17.06 14.98
CA ALA A 118 33.48 -17.19 15.94
C ALA A 118 32.09 -17.26 15.29
N LEU A 119 31.92 -16.76 14.07
CA LEU A 119 30.69 -16.92 13.28
C LEU A 119 30.64 -18.32 12.67
N CYS A 120 31.77 -18.82 12.14
CA CYS A 120 31.87 -20.18 11.64
C CYS A 120 31.52 -21.22 12.72
N ASP A 121 32.02 -21.03 13.94
CA ASP A 121 31.68 -21.88 15.09
C ASP A 121 30.18 -21.86 15.43
N GLN A 122 29.49 -20.73 15.23
CA GLN A 122 28.04 -20.60 15.48
C GLN A 122 27.17 -21.14 14.35
N LEU A 123 27.74 -21.26 13.16
CA LEU A 123 27.12 -21.86 11.98
C LEU A 123 27.43 -23.36 11.86
N ASP A 124 28.14 -23.94 12.83
CA ASP A 124 28.60 -25.33 12.82
C ASP A 124 29.46 -25.69 11.58
N LEU A 125 30.26 -24.73 11.09
CA LEU A 125 31.19 -24.93 9.99
C LEU A 125 32.55 -25.47 10.50
N GLU A 126 32.86 -26.74 10.23
CA GLU A 126 34.18 -27.32 10.55
C GLU A 126 35.32 -26.68 9.74
N THR A 127 35.04 -26.36 8.47
CA THR A 127 35.91 -25.60 7.58
C THR A 127 35.08 -24.63 6.75
N VAL A 128 35.69 -23.56 6.23
CA VAL A 128 34.98 -22.64 5.33
C VAL A 128 34.78 -23.32 3.98
N PRO A 129 33.54 -23.40 3.45
CA PRO A 129 33.28 -24.01 2.14
C PRO A 129 34.04 -23.28 1.03
N ASP A 130 34.69 -24.03 0.13
CA ASP A 130 35.32 -23.43 -1.04
C ASP A 130 34.28 -22.92 -2.06
N GLN A 131 34.75 -22.06 -2.98
CA GLN A 131 33.89 -21.45 -3.99
C GLN A 131 33.16 -22.49 -4.85
N SER A 132 33.82 -23.61 -5.18
CA SER A 132 33.21 -24.67 -5.99
C SER A 132 32.07 -25.37 -5.26
N THR A 133 32.20 -25.50 -3.93
CA THR A 133 31.21 -26.12 -3.05
C THR A 133 29.99 -25.22 -2.91
N LEU A 134 30.18 -23.92 -2.68
CA LEU A 134 29.08 -22.96 -2.62
C LEU A 134 28.35 -22.86 -3.97
N TRP A 135 29.09 -22.73 -5.07
CA TRP A 135 28.49 -22.64 -6.40
C TRP A 135 27.66 -23.88 -6.74
N ARG A 136 28.16 -25.09 -6.47
CA ARG A 136 27.41 -26.34 -6.68
C ARG A 136 26.19 -26.44 -5.77
N SER A 137 26.32 -25.99 -4.52
CA SER A 137 25.20 -26.01 -3.58
C SER A 137 24.08 -25.10 -4.06
N TRP A 138 24.38 -23.86 -4.43
CA TRP A 138 23.38 -22.92 -4.93
C TRP A 138 22.78 -23.35 -6.27
N HIS A 139 23.61 -23.67 -7.28
CA HIS A 139 23.13 -23.88 -8.64
C HIS A 139 22.72 -25.32 -9.00
N LYS A 140 23.07 -26.31 -8.17
CA LYS A 140 22.80 -27.73 -8.47
C LYS A 140 22.07 -28.47 -7.36
N ARG A 141 22.29 -28.11 -6.09
CA ARG A 141 21.64 -28.76 -4.94
C ARG A 141 20.33 -28.08 -4.57
N PHE A 142 20.27 -26.75 -4.57
CA PHE A 142 19.08 -25.99 -4.20
C PHE A 142 18.10 -25.90 -5.39
N PRO A 143 16.83 -26.31 -5.23
CA PRO A 143 15.78 -26.04 -6.19
C PRO A 143 15.53 -24.53 -6.33
N ASP A 144 14.96 -24.14 -7.46
CA ASP A 144 14.70 -22.74 -7.81
C ASP A 144 13.75 -22.09 -6.80
N GLU A 145 12.68 -22.79 -6.41
CA GLU A 145 11.75 -22.39 -5.36
C GLU A 145 12.45 -22.16 -4.02
N PHE A 146 13.34 -23.07 -3.61
CA PHE A 146 14.09 -22.92 -2.36
C PHE A 146 15.10 -21.76 -2.40
N ARG A 147 15.70 -21.47 -3.56
CA ARG A 147 16.53 -20.27 -3.74
C ARG A 147 15.70 -18.99 -3.61
N SER A 148 14.50 -18.96 -4.21
CA SER A 148 13.56 -17.85 -4.07
C SER A 148 13.19 -17.63 -2.60
N THR A 149 12.93 -18.71 -1.85
CA THR A 149 12.66 -18.64 -0.41
C THR A 149 13.84 -18.09 0.40
N VAL A 150 15.09 -18.41 0.06
CA VAL A 150 16.26 -17.80 0.71
C VAL A 150 16.31 -16.29 0.47
N GLU A 151 16.01 -15.85 -0.76
CA GLU A 151 15.95 -14.42 -1.10
C GLU A 151 14.81 -13.69 -0.36
N THR A 152 13.60 -14.28 -0.35
CA THR A 152 12.43 -13.74 0.36
C THR A 152 12.66 -13.69 1.87
N ALA A 153 13.27 -14.72 2.44
CA ALA A 153 13.66 -14.75 3.84
C ALA A 153 14.66 -13.64 4.17
N ALA A 154 15.72 -13.47 3.37
CA ALA A 154 16.71 -12.42 3.57
C ALA A 154 16.06 -11.03 3.54
N ARG A 155 15.17 -10.78 2.55
CA ARG A 155 14.42 -9.53 2.44
C ARG A 155 13.54 -9.29 3.68
N THR A 156 12.79 -10.30 4.11
CA THR A 156 11.92 -10.22 5.29
C THR A 156 12.72 -9.86 6.54
N ILE A 157 13.88 -10.49 6.74
CA ILE A 157 14.77 -10.23 7.87
C ILE A 157 15.31 -8.80 7.85
N LEU A 158 15.78 -8.32 6.70
CA LEU A 158 16.26 -6.94 6.54
C LEU A 158 15.15 -5.94 6.90
N VAL A 159 13.93 -6.16 6.41
CA VAL A 159 12.78 -5.31 6.72
C VAL A 159 12.44 -5.34 8.21
N LYS A 160 12.36 -6.52 8.85
CA LYS A 160 12.03 -6.59 10.29
C LYS A 160 13.14 -6.01 11.18
N ALA A 161 14.40 -6.13 10.78
CA ALA A 161 15.54 -5.51 11.46
C ALA A 161 15.50 -3.98 11.33
N GLN A 162 15.32 -3.47 10.11
CA GLN A 162 15.21 -2.03 9.84
C GLN A 162 14.05 -1.39 10.60
N ASN A 163 12.88 -2.04 10.62
CA ASN A 163 11.70 -1.57 11.37
C ASN A 163 11.88 -1.53 12.89
N ALA A 164 12.93 -2.16 13.42
CA ALA A 164 13.28 -2.18 14.82
C ALA A 164 14.55 -1.36 15.11
N ASP A 165 14.96 -0.49 14.19
CA ASP A 165 16.16 0.35 14.26
C ASP A 165 17.46 -0.44 14.43
N VAL A 166 17.48 -1.70 13.95
CA VAL A 166 18.66 -2.55 13.92
C VAL A 166 19.46 -2.28 12.65
N ALA A 167 20.78 -2.12 12.78
CA ALA A 167 21.66 -1.86 11.65
C ALA A 167 21.61 -3.02 10.63
N VAL A 168 21.25 -2.68 9.38
CA VAL A 168 21.20 -3.62 8.25
C VAL A 168 22.43 -3.46 7.34
N PRO A 169 23.00 -4.55 6.78
CA PRO A 169 24.14 -4.48 5.87
C PRO A 169 23.85 -3.75 4.55
N ARG A 170 22.59 -3.75 4.14
CA ARG A 170 22.07 -3.07 2.95
C ARG A 170 20.60 -2.74 3.15
N GLU A 171 20.10 -1.77 2.39
CA GLU A 171 18.67 -1.57 2.28
C GLU A 171 18.04 -2.77 1.55
N PRO A 172 16.89 -3.30 2.04
CA PRO A 172 16.20 -4.39 1.38
C PRO A 172 15.78 -3.94 -0.02
N GLU A 173 16.11 -4.77 -1.03
CA GLU A 173 15.60 -4.57 -2.38
C GLU A 173 14.07 -4.56 -2.33
N ARG A 174 13.50 -3.40 -2.67
CA ARG A 174 12.09 -3.29 -3.01
C ARG A 174 11.95 -4.05 -4.33
N ARG A 175 11.49 -5.30 -4.34
CA ARG A 175 11.08 -5.95 -5.59
C ARG A 175 9.98 -5.06 -6.17
N LEU A 176 10.35 -4.34 -7.21
CA LEU A 176 9.45 -3.59 -8.08
C LEU A 176 8.91 -4.63 -9.06
N PRO A 177 7.58 -4.78 -9.22
CA PRO A 177 7.06 -5.39 -10.41
C PRO A 177 7.53 -4.56 -11.61
N SER A 178 8.27 -5.16 -12.52
CA SER A 178 8.45 -4.59 -13.86
C SER A 178 7.08 -4.58 -14.52
N HIS A 179 6.66 -3.42 -15.03
CA HIS A 179 5.41 -3.26 -15.79
C HIS A 179 5.41 -4.00 -17.15
N ASP A 180 6.45 -4.81 -17.41
CA ASP A 180 6.73 -5.51 -18.67
C ASP A 180 6.95 -7.03 -18.51
N ALA A 181 6.59 -7.62 -17.38
CA ALA A 181 6.52 -9.09 -17.30
C ALA A 181 5.19 -9.52 -17.94
N GLU A 182 5.24 -10.28 -19.04
CA GLU A 182 4.08 -10.96 -19.58
C GLU A 182 3.42 -11.76 -18.45
N GLU A 183 2.21 -11.35 -18.07
CA GLU A 183 1.37 -12.01 -17.07
C GLU A 183 1.11 -13.45 -17.55
N ASP A 184 1.69 -14.43 -16.86
CA ASP A 184 1.21 -15.81 -16.95
C ASP A 184 -0.20 -15.81 -16.32
N GLU A 185 -1.25 -15.64 -17.13
CA GLU A 185 -2.65 -15.75 -16.68
C GLU A 185 -2.85 -17.10 -15.96
N LEU A 186 -2.88 -17.08 -14.63
CA LEU A 186 -3.35 -18.20 -13.84
C LEU A 186 -4.84 -18.39 -14.16
N GLU A 187 -5.19 -19.44 -14.92
CA GLU A 187 -6.59 -19.82 -15.15
C GLU A 187 -7.22 -20.30 -13.83
N LEU A 188 -7.71 -19.35 -13.02
CA LEU A 188 -8.57 -19.63 -11.87
C LEU A 188 -9.97 -19.98 -12.36
N GLU A 189 -10.60 -21.00 -11.75
CA GLU A 189 -12.00 -21.30 -12.06
C GLU A 189 -12.90 -20.14 -11.59
N ASP A 190 -13.57 -19.46 -12.53
CA ASP A 190 -14.46 -18.31 -12.26
C ASP A 190 -15.43 -18.52 -11.08
N GLN A 191 -15.92 -19.75 -10.90
CA GLN A 191 -16.85 -20.08 -9.83
C GLN A 191 -16.18 -20.07 -8.44
N ALA A 192 -14.91 -20.47 -8.34
CA ALA A 192 -14.15 -20.42 -7.09
C ALA A 192 -13.90 -18.96 -6.67
N VAL A 193 -13.50 -18.11 -7.63
CA VAL A 193 -13.32 -16.67 -7.41
C VAL A 193 -14.60 -16.02 -6.90
N LEU A 194 -15.76 -16.33 -7.51
CA LEU A 194 -17.04 -15.76 -7.10
C LEU A 194 -17.50 -16.23 -5.71
N ASN A 195 -17.31 -17.51 -5.38
CA ASN A 195 -17.68 -18.05 -4.07
C ASN A 195 -16.83 -17.44 -2.94
N GLU A 196 -15.53 -17.27 -3.18
CA GLU A 196 -14.62 -16.67 -2.21
C GLU A 196 -14.90 -15.17 -2.06
N ALA A 197 -15.13 -14.48 -3.17
CA ALA A 197 -15.52 -13.07 -3.17
C ALA A 197 -16.81 -12.84 -2.38
N GLU A 198 -17.80 -13.75 -2.46
CA GLU A 198 -19.04 -13.66 -1.67
C GLU A 198 -18.74 -13.69 -0.16
N THR A 199 -17.99 -14.70 0.29
CA THR A 199 -17.63 -14.90 1.69
C THR A 199 -16.84 -13.71 2.25
N ILE A 200 -15.84 -13.24 1.51
CA ILE A 200 -14.99 -12.12 1.92
C ILE A 200 -15.76 -10.81 1.91
N THR A 201 -16.64 -10.59 0.92
CA THR A 201 -17.48 -9.38 0.85
C THR A 201 -18.46 -9.30 2.04
N GLU A 202 -19.08 -10.42 2.43
CA GLU A 202 -19.94 -10.51 3.60
C GLU A 202 -19.17 -10.14 4.89
N HIS A 203 -17.98 -10.70 5.06
CA HIS A 203 -17.11 -10.41 6.20
C HIS A 203 -16.71 -8.92 6.27
N VAL A 204 -16.17 -8.37 5.17
CA VAL A 204 -15.74 -6.97 5.10
C VAL A 204 -16.91 -6.01 5.38
N SER A 205 -18.10 -6.31 4.85
CA SER A 205 -19.31 -5.50 5.08
C SER A 205 -19.70 -5.43 6.55
N ARG A 206 -19.63 -6.56 7.26
CA ARG A 206 -19.93 -6.64 8.71
C ARG A 206 -18.99 -5.82 9.57
N ILE A 207 -17.77 -5.58 9.10
CA ILE A 207 -16.75 -4.85 9.84
C ILE A 207 -16.80 -3.34 9.52
N VAL A 208 -17.01 -3.00 8.25
CA VAL A 208 -16.94 -1.62 7.77
C VAL A 208 -18.21 -0.82 8.09
N PHE A 209 -19.40 -1.33 7.78
CA PHE A 209 -20.64 -0.56 7.93
C PHE A 209 -20.97 -0.12 9.36
N PRO A 210 -20.63 -0.87 10.44
CA PRO A 210 -20.87 -0.39 11.80
C PRO A 210 -19.97 0.79 12.24
N ALA A 211 -19.11 1.32 11.36
CA ALA A 211 -18.42 2.58 11.59
C ALA A 211 -19.27 3.80 11.18
N LEU A 212 -20.33 3.59 10.40
CA LEU A 212 -21.24 4.62 9.95
C LEU A 212 -22.41 4.76 10.93
N SER A 213 -22.76 6.00 11.24
CA SER A 213 -23.89 6.33 12.13
C SER A 213 -24.55 7.65 11.73
N LEU A 214 -25.86 7.68 11.85
CA LEU A 214 -26.77 8.81 11.74
C LEU A 214 -27.24 9.15 13.16
N ASP A 215 -27.23 10.43 13.50
CA ASP A 215 -27.74 10.92 14.78
C ASP A 215 -29.28 10.85 14.80
N ARG A 216 -29.81 9.64 15.03
CA ARG A 216 -31.23 9.33 15.01
C ARG A 216 -31.72 9.05 16.43
N GLY A 217 -32.80 9.72 16.81
CA GLY A 217 -33.40 9.57 18.14
C GLY A 217 -33.99 8.17 18.39
N ASP A 218 -34.18 7.84 19.67
CA ASP A 218 -34.80 6.59 20.10
C ASP A 218 -36.21 6.41 19.51
N GLY A 219 -36.55 5.19 19.07
CA GLY A 219 -37.88 4.85 18.54
C GLY A 219 -38.03 4.93 17.01
N CYS A 220 -36.92 5.05 16.27
CA CYS A 220 -36.93 4.96 14.82
C CYS A 220 -37.33 3.55 14.33
N GLU A 221 -38.40 3.45 13.54
CA GLU A 221 -38.93 2.15 13.09
C GLU A 221 -38.11 1.52 11.95
N ILE A 222 -37.32 2.31 11.22
CA ILE A 222 -36.42 1.82 10.15
C ILE A 222 -35.01 1.73 10.73
N HIS A 223 -34.42 0.54 10.70
CA HIS A 223 -33.05 0.31 11.14
C HIS A 223 -32.05 1.13 10.32
N GLU A 224 -31.01 1.64 10.96
CA GLU A 224 -29.99 2.50 10.36
C GLU A 224 -29.29 1.87 9.15
N ASN A 225 -28.91 0.59 9.23
CA ASN A 225 -28.34 -0.14 8.09
C ASN A 225 -29.19 -0.05 6.82
N ALA A 226 -30.52 0.10 6.89
CA ALA A 226 -31.34 0.27 5.69
C ALA A 226 -31.00 1.57 4.91
N TYR A 227 -30.46 2.58 5.58
CA TYR A 227 -29.96 3.81 4.95
C TYR A 227 -28.61 3.57 4.29
N TRP A 228 -27.72 2.79 4.90
CA TRP A 228 -26.44 2.41 4.29
C TRP A 228 -26.62 1.46 3.12
N ASP A 229 -27.57 0.54 3.21
CA ASP A 229 -27.99 -0.33 2.12
C ASP A 229 -28.53 0.50 0.95
N LEU A 230 -29.40 1.49 1.22
CA LEU A 230 -29.87 2.42 0.20
C LEU A 230 -28.73 3.26 -0.38
N GLN A 231 -27.84 3.82 0.44
CA GLN A 231 -26.71 4.62 -0.06
C GLN A 231 -25.78 3.77 -0.92
N THR A 232 -25.51 2.54 -0.50
CA THR A 232 -24.78 1.54 -1.27
C THR A 232 -25.49 1.36 -2.60
N TYR A 233 -26.77 0.96 -2.60
CA TYR A 233 -27.59 0.80 -3.80
C TYR A 233 -27.54 1.97 -4.79
N LEU A 234 -27.56 3.22 -4.29
CA LEU A 234 -27.41 4.42 -5.11
C LEU A 234 -26.03 4.54 -5.76
N GLY A 235 -24.97 4.19 -5.05
CA GLY A 235 -23.61 4.13 -5.59
C GLY A 235 -23.40 2.96 -6.55
N LEU A 236 -24.21 1.90 -6.48
CA LEU A 236 -24.05 0.73 -7.34
C LEU A 236 -24.71 0.85 -8.73
N ARG A 237 -25.28 2.01 -9.06
CA ARG A 237 -25.96 2.24 -10.34
C ARG A 237 -25.57 3.61 -10.88
N GLU A 238 -25.12 3.62 -12.14
CA GLU A 238 -24.75 4.86 -12.80
C GLU A 238 -25.93 5.84 -12.80
N ARG A 239 -25.64 7.06 -12.34
CA ARG A 239 -26.55 8.21 -12.39
C ARG A 239 -27.88 8.04 -11.63
N LEU A 240 -27.94 7.18 -10.61
CA LEU A 240 -29.16 6.97 -9.83
C LEU A 240 -29.31 8.00 -8.70
N ALA A 241 -30.41 8.75 -8.73
CA ALA A 241 -30.74 9.75 -7.71
C ALA A 241 -31.55 9.15 -6.55
N ALA A 242 -31.37 9.67 -5.33
CA ALA A 242 -31.94 9.10 -4.11
C ALA A 242 -33.45 8.80 -4.14
N ASN A 243 -34.27 9.68 -4.72
CA ASN A 243 -35.73 9.47 -4.77
C ASN A 243 -36.13 8.35 -5.73
N GLU A 244 -35.47 8.25 -6.88
CA GLU A 244 -35.70 7.19 -7.86
C GLU A 244 -35.14 5.87 -7.33
N GLY A 245 -33.91 5.90 -6.81
CA GLY A 245 -33.29 4.73 -6.24
C GLY A 245 -34.03 4.16 -5.05
N ALA A 246 -34.58 4.99 -4.16
CA ALA A 246 -35.41 4.51 -3.05
C ALA A 246 -36.68 3.78 -3.54
N ARG A 247 -37.28 4.19 -4.67
CA ARG A 247 -38.44 3.49 -5.23
C ARG A 247 -38.06 2.13 -5.79
N SER A 248 -36.95 2.03 -6.51
CA SER A 248 -36.46 0.75 -7.03
C SER A 248 -35.98 -0.17 -5.91
N PHE A 249 -35.33 0.40 -4.89
CA PHE A 249 -34.84 -0.33 -3.73
C PHE A 249 -35.96 -1.04 -2.93
N VAL A 250 -37.19 -0.51 -2.93
CA VAL A 250 -38.35 -1.22 -2.34
C VAL A 250 -38.61 -2.58 -2.99
N TYR A 251 -38.37 -2.71 -4.30
CA TYR A 251 -38.64 -3.95 -5.03
C TYR A 251 -37.48 -4.95 -4.94
N GLU A 252 -36.27 -4.45 -4.72
CA GLU A 252 -35.07 -5.28 -4.69
C GLU A 252 -34.60 -5.58 -3.27
N SER A 253 -35.09 -4.86 -2.24
CA SER A 253 -34.73 -5.12 -0.86
C SER A 253 -35.60 -6.21 -0.21
N THR A 254 -34.96 -7.06 0.59
CA THR A 254 -35.57 -8.06 1.48
C THR A 254 -36.10 -7.47 2.78
N ARG A 255 -35.92 -6.16 3.01
CA ARG A 255 -36.39 -5.47 4.22
C ARG A 255 -37.88 -5.15 4.14
N ASP A 256 -38.60 -5.43 5.22
CA ASP A 256 -40.02 -5.04 5.37
C ASP A 256 -40.26 -3.53 5.24
N ARG A 257 -39.26 -2.73 5.64
CA ARG A 257 -39.31 -1.26 5.62
C ARG A 257 -38.00 -0.67 5.14
N THR A 258 -38.08 0.21 4.15
CA THR A 258 -36.94 0.89 3.54
C THR A 258 -37.08 2.42 3.64
N PRO A 259 -35.96 3.16 3.69
CA PRO A 259 -36.01 4.61 3.81
C PRO A 259 -36.47 5.28 2.52
N LEU A 260 -37.20 6.39 2.67
CA LEU A 260 -37.57 7.25 1.54
C LEU A 260 -36.38 8.11 1.10
N GLY A 261 -36.20 8.30 -0.19
CA GLY A 261 -35.04 9.03 -0.74
C GLY A 261 -34.90 10.49 -0.27
N HIS A 262 -36.00 11.15 0.12
CA HIS A 262 -35.92 12.50 0.69
C HIS A 262 -35.46 12.47 2.16
N ALA A 263 -36.00 11.54 2.97
CA ALA A 263 -35.60 11.37 4.36
C ALA A 263 -34.12 10.92 4.46
N HIS A 264 -33.69 10.05 3.55
CA HIS A 264 -32.29 9.66 3.42
C HIS A 264 -31.37 10.86 3.16
N ARG A 265 -31.72 11.74 2.20
CA ARG A 265 -30.93 12.95 1.92
C ARG A 265 -30.95 13.95 3.08
N GLU A 266 -32.05 14.04 3.82
CA GLU A 266 -32.18 14.93 4.97
C GLU A 266 -31.19 14.52 6.07
N HIS A 267 -31.17 13.24 6.47
CA HIS A 267 -30.22 12.75 7.46
C HIS A 267 -28.76 12.93 7.05
N ILE A 268 -28.43 12.78 5.76
CA ILE A 268 -27.06 13.01 5.30
C ILE A 268 -26.69 14.50 5.37
N ARG A 269 -27.63 15.42 5.12
CA ARG A 269 -27.37 16.87 5.21
C ARG A 269 -27.11 17.33 6.64
N ASP A 270 -27.64 16.61 7.62
CA ASP A 270 -27.39 16.89 9.04
C ASP A 270 -25.96 16.48 9.48
N LEU A 271 -25.26 15.68 8.67
CA LEU A 271 -23.88 15.28 8.95
C LEU A 271 -22.91 16.44 8.66
N SER A 272 -22.09 16.76 9.65
CA SER A 272 -20.96 17.66 9.47
C SER A 272 -19.83 17.01 8.68
N VAL A 273 -19.01 17.80 7.98
CA VAL A 273 -17.81 17.34 7.27
C VAL A 273 -16.87 16.57 8.20
N SER A 274 -16.65 17.06 9.43
CA SER A 274 -15.82 16.37 10.42
C SER A 274 -16.44 15.05 10.88
N GLY A 275 -17.77 15.00 11.04
CA GLY A 275 -18.50 13.75 11.32
C GLY A 275 -18.33 12.71 10.20
N ILE A 276 -18.49 13.13 8.95
CA ILE A 276 -18.30 12.28 7.77
C ILE A 276 -16.87 11.73 7.73
N ARG A 277 -15.86 12.59 7.86
CA ARG A 277 -14.45 12.18 7.88
C ARG A 277 -14.15 11.22 9.03
N LYS A 278 -14.68 11.48 10.23
CA LYS A 278 -14.49 10.59 11.38
C LYS A 278 -15.03 9.18 11.10
N MET A 279 -16.25 9.06 10.60
CA MET A 279 -16.84 7.76 10.24
C MET A 279 -16.05 7.07 9.12
N TYR A 280 -15.65 7.84 8.09
CA TYR A 280 -14.83 7.34 6.98
C TYR A 280 -13.51 6.75 7.47
N ARG A 281 -12.76 7.49 8.28
CA ARG A 281 -11.47 7.04 8.84
C ARG A 281 -11.62 5.83 9.75
N GLN A 282 -12.72 5.73 10.49
CA GLN A 282 -13.02 4.54 11.30
C GLN A 282 -13.30 3.32 10.42
N ALA A 283 -14.09 3.48 9.36
CA ALA A 283 -14.36 2.45 8.38
C ALA A 283 -13.07 1.96 7.71
N VAL A 284 -12.23 2.88 7.23
CA VAL A 284 -10.94 2.56 6.59
C VAL A 284 -9.97 1.89 7.56
N ASN A 285 -9.85 2.36 8.81
CA ASN A 285 -8.99 1.71 9.80
C ASN A 285 -9.38 0.25 10.08
N ARG A 286 -10.68 -0.04 10.11
CA ARG A 286 -11.16 -1.41 10.25
C ARG A 286 -10.80 -2.25 9.03
N LEU A 287 -10.99 -1.70 7.83
CA LEU A 287 -10.59 -2.35 6.58
C LEU A 287 -9.08 -2.64 6.51
N LEU A 288 -8.25 -1.67 6.89
CA LEU A 288 -6.80 -1.82 6.97
C LEU A 288 -6.39 -2.86 8.01
N SER A 289 -7.17 -3.05 9.07
CA SER A 289 -6.87 -4.06 10.09
C SER A 289 -7.03 -5.46 9.52
N GLU A 290 -8.07 -5.72 8.73
CA GLU A 290 -8.30 -7.00 8.04
C GLU A 290 -7.20 -7.26 7.00
N VAL A 291 -6.94 -6.28 6.16
CA VAL A 291 -5.95 -6.39 5.09
C VAL A 291 -4.53 -6.56 5.65
N ALA A 292 -4.22 -5.96 6.81
CA ALA A 292 -2.92 -6.10 7.46
C ALA A 292 -2.63 -7.50 8.04
N GLU A 293 -3.60 -8.40 8.08
CA GLU A 293 -3.35 -9.80 8.44
C GLU A 293 -2.70 -10.59 7.29
N THR A 294 -2.75 -10.06 6.07
CA THR A 294 -2.09 -10.63 4.88
C THR A 294 -0.61 -10.30 4.86
N GLU A 295 0.20 -11.23 4.35
CA GLU A 295 1.65 -11.03 4.19
C GLU A 295 1.99 -9.97 3.13
N GLN A 296 1.04 -9.71 2.22
CA GLN A 296 1.16 -8.81 1.07
C GLN A 296 0.88 -7.34 1.42
N PHE A 297 0.24 -7.06 2.57
CA PHE A 297 -0.02 -5.68 2.98
C PHE A 297 1.10 -5.09 3.83
N PHE A 298 1.84 -4.14 3.25
CA PHE A 298 2.83 -3.36 3.97
C PHE A 298 2.16 -2.16 4.66
N ARG A 299 2.16 -2.14 6.00
CA ARG A 299 1.78 -0.95 6.80
C ARG A 299 2.72 0.24 6.61
N ALA A 300 3.81 0.08 5.87
CA ALA A 300 4.68 1.13 5.39
C ALA A 300 4.50 1.24 3.88
N GLY A 301 4.12 2.42 3.40
CA GLY A 301 3.70 2.58 2.02
C GLY A 301 4.01 3.95 1.44
N ILE A 302 4.03 3.97 0.11
CA ILE A 302 4.04 5.19 -0.67
C ILE A 302 2.60 5.71 -0.67
N VAL A 303 2.43 6.96 -0.27
CA VAL A 303 1.13 7.64 -0.37
C VAL A 303 1.16 8.62 -1.50
N ALA A 304 0.00 8.87 -2.09
CA ALA A 304 -0.14 9.88 -3.09
C ALA A 304 -1.33 10.78 -2.79
N ILE A 305 -1.11 12.09 -2.98
CA ILE A 305 -2.10 13.14 -2.72
C ILE A 305 -2.53 13.73 -4.04
N ASP A 306 -3.84 13.86 -4.23
CA ASP A 306 -4.40 14.48 -5.42
C ASP A 306 -5.67 15.28 -5.09
N ILE A 307 -5.97 16.27 -5.92
CA ILE A 307 -7.26 16.97 -5.93
C ILE A 307 -8.05 16.47 -7.13
N THR A 308 -9.28 16.06 -6.92
CA THR A 308 -10.21 15.65 -7.97
C THR A 308 -11.40 16.59 -8.03
N GLU A 309 -12.10 16.55 -9.16
CA GLU A 309 -13.24 17.42 -9.43
C GLU A 309 -14.50 16.60 -9.66
N ALA A 310 -15.59 17.05 -9.06
CA ALA A 310 -16.92 16.58 -9.39
C ALA A 310 -17.30 17.02 -10.82
N ASP A 311 -18.41 16.48 -11.34
CA ASP A 311 -18.94 16.90 -12.63
C ASP A 311 -19.20 18.43 -12.64
N PRO A 312 -18.98 19.09 -13.79
CA PRO A 312 -19.22 20.53 -13.93
C PRO A 312 -20.60 20.94 -13.43
N PHE A 313 -20.62 21.93 -12.54
CA PHE A 313 -21.81 22.49 -11.95
C PHE A 313 -22.45 23.50 -12.90
N THR A 314 -23.70 23.23 -13.27
CA THR A 314 -24.46 24.03 -14.26
C THR A 314 -25.53 24.92 -13.62
N GLY A 315 -25.60 24.98 -12.29
CA GLY A 315 -26.60 25.77 -11.55
C GLY A 315 -26.13 27.17 -11.17
N ASP A 316 -27.03 27.94 -10.55
CA ASP A 316 -26.68 29.20 -9.88
C ASP A 316 -25.83 28.91 -8.63
N ARG A 317 -24.66 29.55 -8.52
CA ARG A 317 -23.72 29.38 -7.40
C ARG A 317 -23.78 30.49 -6.35
N THR A 318 -24.74 31.40 -6.44
CA THR A 318 -24.88 32.50 -5.48
C THR A 318 -25.00 31.96 -4.05
N GLY A 319 -24.11 32.39 -3.16
CA GLY A 319 -24.01 31.94 -1.77
C GLY A 319 -23.25 30.62 -1.56
N TYR A 320 -22.63 30.06 -2.60
CA TYR A 320 -21.80 28.84 -2.57
C TYR A 320 -20.47 29.05 -3.33
N GLU A 321 -20.01 30.30 -3.45
CA GLU A 321 -18.85 30.67 -4.27
C GLU A 321 -17.52 30.18 -3.71
N ASP A 322 -17.49 29.83 -2.42
CA ASP A 322 -16.30 29.34 -1.74
C ASP A 322 -16.21 27.80 -1.79
N GLU A 323 -17.33 27.11 -2.03
CA GLU A 323 -17.42 25.65 -2.21
C GLU A 323 -17.41 25.23 -3.68
N ILE A 324 -17.92 26.08 -4.58
CA ILE A 324 -18.00 25.83 -6.02
C ILE A 324 -17.01 26.77 -6.73
N ILE A 325 -15.76 26.32 -6.83
CA ILE A 325 -14.63 27.20 -7.13
C ILE A 325 -14.27 27.30 -8.61
N GLY A 326 -14.19 26.18 -9.33
CA GLY A 326 -13.65 26.14 -10.68
C GLY A 326 -13.22 24.74 -11.09
N THR A 327 -12.89 24.55 -12.36
CA THR A 327 -12.23 23.32 -12.85
C THR A 327 -10.71 23.50 -12.97
N LYS A 328 -9.96 22.40 -13.08
CA LYS A 328 -8.50 22.37 -13.28
C LYS A 328 -8.14 23.00 -14.63
N GLU A 329 -9.03 22.85 -15.60
CA GLU A 329 -8.91 23.51 -16.90
C GLU A 329 -9.34 24.98 -16.81
N LYS A 330 -8.66 25.85 -17.57
CA LYS A 330 -9.04 27.26 -17.66
C LYS A 330 -10.29 27.43 -18.52
N THR A 331 -11.43 27.06 -17.96
CA THR A 331 -12.75 27.20 -18.55
C THR A 331 -13.61 28.12 -17.67
N ASP A 332 -14.78 28.52 -18.18
CA ASP A 332 -15.78 29.24 -17.40
C ASP A 332 -16.65 28.28 -16.55
N GLU A 333 -16.23 27.01 -16.43
CA GLU A 333 -16.93 25.98 -15.67
C GLU A 333 -16.52 25.97 -14.19
N TYR A 334 -17.46 25.59 -13.34
CA TYR A 334 -17.26 25.51 -11.90
C TYR A 334 -17.52 24.09 -11.43
N ALA A 335 -16.72 23.59 -10.49
CA ALA A 335 -16.91 22.28 -9.91
C ALA A 335 -16.62 22.32 -8.40
N TYR A 336 -17.13 21.30 -7.71
CA TYR A 336 -16.68 20.97 -6.36
C TYR A 336 -15.36 20.22 -6.46
N GLN A 337 -14.42 20.53 -5.57
CA GLN A 337 -13.11 19.88 -5.51
C GLN A 337 -12.95 19.09 -4.21
N TRP A 338 -12.34 17.91 -4.32
CA TRP A 338 -12.07 17.02 -3.19
C TRP A 338 -10.60 16.62 -3.20
N ALA A 339 -9.95 16.66 -2.04
CA ALA A 339 -8.57 16.18 -1.89
C ALA A 339 -8.58 14.80 -1.23
N THR A 340 -7.71 13.91 -1.69
CA THR A 340 -7.57 12.56 -1.14
C THR A 340 -6.10 12.24 -0.87
N ILE A 341 -5.89 11.31 0.06
CA ILE A 341 -4.61 10.64 0.28
C ILE A 341 -4.83 9.14 0.19
N GLN A 342 -4.07 8.48 -0.67
CA GLN A 342 -4.26 7.07 -1.02
C GLN A 342 -2.92 6.32 -0.94
N LEU A 343 -2.96 5.05 -0.54
CA LEU A 343 -1.85 4.14 -0.74
C LEU A 343 -1.67 3.82 -2.23
N VAL A 344 -0.42 3.75 -2.69
CA VAL A 344 -0.07 3.44 -4.08
C VAL A 344 1.19 2.57 -4.15
N GLY A 345 1.43 1.99 -5.33
CA GLY A 345 2.58 1.12 -5.58
C GLY A 345 2.35 -0.25 -4.98
N ASN A 346 3.32 -0.79 -4.23
CA ASN A 346 3.28 -2.17 -3.73
C ASN A 346 2.18 -2.45 -2.69
N ALA A 347 1.39 -1.44 -2.32
CA ALA A 347 0.31 -1.57 -1.36
C ALA A 347 -1.03 -1.55 -2.09
N VAL A 348 -2.02 -2.24 -1.53
CA VAL A 348 -3.39 -2.19 -2.05
C VAL A 348 -3.88 -0.75 -2.07
N PRO A 349 -4.45 -0.28 -3.20
CA PRO A 349 -4.85 1.11 -3.35
C PRO A 349 -6.09 1.42 -2.51
N ILE A 350 -5.85 1.74 -1.25
CA ILE A 350 -6.85 2.13 -0.25
C ILE A 350 -6.77 3.65 -0.08
N VAL A 351 -7.93 4.31 -0.17
CA VAL A 351 -8.04 5.75 0.11
C VAL A 351 -8.08 5.92 1.63
N LEU A 352 -7.03 6.51 2.20
CA LEU A 352 -6.83 6.62 3.65
C LEU A 352 -7.70 7.72 4.27
N ASP A 353 -7.79 8.86 3.59
CA ASP A 353 -8.65 9.97 3.99
C ASP A 353 -9.07 10.83 2.80
N VAL A 354 -10.18 11.53 2.97
CA VAL A 354 -10.75 12.44 1.99
C VAL A 354 -11.21 13.73 2.67
N ARG A 355 -11.13 14.84 1.95
CA ARG A 355 -11.64 16.12 2.45
C ARG A 355 -12.15 17.05 1.35
N PRO A 356 -13.10 17.93 1.68
CA PRO A 356 -13.42 19.05 0.81
C PRO A 356 -12.28 20.05 0.66
N VAL A 357 -12.23 20.68 -0.51
CA VAL A 357 -11.39 21.85 -0.79
C VAL A 357 -12.29 23.07 -0.87
N GLN A 358 -11.96 24.11 -0.10
CA GLN A 358 -12.64 25.40 -0.15
C GLN A 358 -11.75 26.49 -0.72
N LYS A 359 -12.38 27.55 -1.23
CA LYS A 359 -11.68 28.72 -1.74
C LYS A 359 -10.89 29.40 -0.63
N GLY A 360 -9.64 29.74 -0.93
CA GLY A 360 -8.74 30.41 0.02
C GLY A 360 -7.89 29.46 0.85
N GLU A 361 -8.18 28.16 0.86
CA GLU A 361 -7.33 27.17 1.53
C GLU A 361 -5.99 26.99 0.80
N SER A 362 -4.91 27.03 1.58
CA SER A 362 -3.59 26.78 1.04
C SER A 362 -3.38 25.28 0.80
N ARG A 363 -2.57 24.96 -0.21
CA ARG A 363 -2.21 23.56 -0.51
C ARG A 363 -1.42 22.93 0.64
N LEU A 364 -0.69 23.74 1.40
CA LEU A 364 0.00 23.34 2.62
C LEU A 364 -0.97 22.82 3.69
N GLU A 365 -2.07 23.55 3.95
CA GLU A 365 -3.07 23.14 4.94
C GLU A 365 -3.77 21.84 4.54
N ILE A 366 -4.10 21.69 3.25
CA ILE A 366 -4.72 20.47 2.71
C ILE A 366 -3.80 19.27 2.88
N VAL A 367 -2.54 19.38 2.44
CA VAL A 367 -1.55 18.30 2.53
C VAL A 367 -1.28 17.93 3.99
N LYS A 368 -1.10 18.94 4.86
CA LYS A 368 -0.86 18.74 6.29
C LYS A 368 -1.99 17.94 6.95
N ASP A 369 -3.23 18.35 6.74
CA ASP A 369 -4.40 17.72 7.38
C ASP A 369 -4.66 16.29 6.87
N LEU A 370 -4.39 16.02 5.59
CA LEU A 370 -4.44 14.66 5.04
C LEU A 370 -3.33 13.76 5.61
N LEU A 371 -2.10 14.27 5.71
CA LEU A 371 -0.98 13.52 6.29
C LEU A 371 -1.16 13.25 7.78
N ASP A 372 -1.63 14.24 8.55
CA ASP A 372 -1.94 14.06 9.97
C ASP A 372 -2.87 12.85 10.18
N SER A 373 -3.77 12.60 9.24
CA SER A 373 -4.73 11.50 9.29
C SER A 373 -4.16 10.18 8.78
N ALA A 374 -3.32 10.22 7.74
CA ALA A 374 -2.69 9.03 7.18
C ALA A 374 -1.61 8.45 8.10
N GLU A 375 -0.78 9.30 8.72
CA GLU A 375 0.28 8.90 9.65
C GLU A 375 -0.27 8.25 10.95
N GLU A 376 -1.55 8.48 11.28
CA GLU A 376 -2.23 7.77 12.37
C GLU A 376 -2.61 6.32 11.99
N MET A 377 -2.76 6.01 10.71
CA MET A 377 -3.23 4.71 10.22
C MET A 377 -2.09 3.82 9.70
N VAL A 378 -1.12 4.43 9.00
CA VAL A 378 -0.03 3.74 8.31
C VAL A 378 1.28 4.51 8.48
N HIS A 379 2.40 3.81 8.33
CA HIS A 379 3.70 4.44 8.19
C HIS A 379 3.87 4.96 6.76
N VAL A 380 4.23 6.23 6.61
CA VAL A 380 4.36 6.89 5.31
C VAL A 380 5.84 7.06 4.99
N ASP A 381 6.33 6.42 3.93
CA ASP A 381 7.74 6.51 3.52
C ASP A 381 7.97 7.65 2.53
N ASN A 382 7.09 7.75 1.54
CA ASN A 382 7.21 8.68 0.41
C ASN A 382 5.84 9.26 0.02
N VAL A 383 5.82 10.54 -0.32
CA VAL A 383 4.62 11.28 -0.73
C VAL A 383 4.73 11.70 -2.19
N LEU A 384 3.87 11.13 -3.04
CA LEU A 384 3.75 11.52 -4.45
C LEU A 384 2.68 12.59 -4.62
N MET A 385 3.02 13.71 -5.24
CA MET A 385 2.09 14.82 -5.45
C MET A 385 2.11 15.30 -6.91
N ASP A 386 1.03 15.90 -7.40
CA ASP A 386 1.06 16.54 -8.71
C ASP A 386 1.75 17.91 -8.61
N ARG A 387 1.96 18.48 -9.80
CA ARG A 387 2.53 19.81 -9.98
C ARG A 387 1.74 20.95 -9.31
N GLU A 388 0.52 20.73 -8.82
CA GLU A 388 -0.25 21.75 -8.11
C GLU A 388 0.19 21.90 -6.64
N PHE A 389 0.92 20.91 -6.13
CA PHE A 389 1.53 20.93 -4.80
C PHE A 389 3.03 21.25 -4.82
N ASP A 390 3.54 21.85 -5.91
CA ASP A 390 4.98 22.16 -6.09
C ASP A 390 5.50 23.36 -5.26
N SER A 391 4.70 23.83 -4.30
CA SER A 391 5.00 24.96 -3.41
C SER A 391 6.16 24.64 -2.47
N GLN A 392 7.14 25.55 -2.36
CA GLN A 392 8.31 25.34 -1.50
C GLN A 392 7.97 25.08 -0.03
N HIS A 393 6.87 25.64 0.48
CA HIS A 393 6.43 25.43 1.87
C HIS A 393 5.86 24.03 2.10
N VAL A 394 5.24 23.42 1.08
CA VAL A 394 4.76 22.03 1.15
C VAL A 394 5.97 21.09 1.24
N LEU A 395 6.97 21.30 0.38
CA LEU A 395 8.18 20.48 0.33
C LEU A 395 9.01 20.60 1.60
N GLU A 396 9.14 21.81 2.13
CA GLU A 396 9.79 22.05 3.42
C GLU A 396 9.09 21.29 4.55
N MET A 397 7.75 21.39 4.63
CA MET A 397 6.96 20.72 5.66
C MET A 397 7.12 19.20 5.61
N LEU A 398 7.13 18.61 4.41
CA LEU A 398 7.40 17.17 4.23
C LEU A 398 8.78 16.77 4.73
N SER A 399 9.83 17.52 4.35
CA SER A 399 11.18 17.27 4.85
C SER A 399 11.31 17.46 6.36
N GLN A 400 10.61 18.42 6.96
CA GLN A 400 10.59 18.62 8.42
C GLN A 400 9.95 17.44 9.16
N ARG A 401 9.02 16.72 8.52
CA ARG A 401 8.45 15.46 9.04
C ARG A 401 9.34 14.24 8.79
N GLY A 402 10.44 14.38 8.05
CA GLY A 402 11.30 13.28 7.65
C GLY A 402 10.72 12.42 6.51
N LEU A 403 9.70 12.92 5.82
CA LEU A 403 9.05 12.22 4.71
C LEU A 403 9.79 12.46 3.40
N SER A 404 9.94 11.42 2.58
CA SER A 404 10.38 11.58 1.20
C SER A 404 9.27 12.18 0.34
N TYR A 405 9.61 12.90 -0.72
CA TYR A 405 8.61 13.39 -1.68
C TYR A 405 9.08 13.35 -3.11
N VAL A 406 8.12 13.18 -4.03
CA VAL A 406 8.34 13.39 -5.47
C VAL A 406 7.20 14.24 -6.04
N VAL A 407 7.56 15.38 -6.63
CA VAL A 407 6.60 16.30 -7.25
C VAL A 407 7.09 16.79 -8.62
N PRO A 408 6.25 16.77 -9.68
CA PRO A 408 6.62 17.39 -10.95
C PRO A 408 6.70 18.90 -10.83
N LYS A 409 7.66 19.49 -11.53
CA LYS A 409 7.86 20.93 -11.57
C LYS A 409 7.47 21.52 -12.92
N ARG A 410 6.76 22.65 -12.90
CA ARG A 410 6.60 23.48 -14.10
C ARG A 410 7.92 24.14 -14.46
N MET A 411 8.45 23.85 -15.65
CA MET A 411 9.71 24.45 -16.11
C MET A 411 9.59 25.98 -16.25
N GLN A 412 10.45 26.70 -15.55
CA GLN A 412 10.65 28.14 -15.77
C GLN A 412 11.81 28.36 -16.74
N THR A 413 12.15 29.62 -17.00
CA THR A 413 13.20 30.00 -17.97
C THR A 413 14.52 29.26 -17.74
N SER A 414 14.95 29.09 -16.49
CA SER A 414 16.17 28.36 -16.13
C SER A 414 16.08 26.87 -16.48
N GLU A 415 14.98 26.21 -16.11
CA GLU A 415 14.83 24.78 -16.36
C GLU A 415 14.66 24.49 -17.86
N LYS A 416 13.97 25.37 -18.60
CA LYS A 416 13.88 25.28 -20.07
C LYS A 416 15.25 25.41 -20.72
N ALA A 417 16.07 26.36 -20.27
CA ALA A 417 17.43 26.52 -20.79
C ALA A 417 18.31 25.31 -20.48
N GLN A 418 18.18 24.73 -19.28
CA GLN A 418 18.89 23.51 -18.92
C GLN A 418 18.43 22.31 -19.77
N ALA A 419 17.12 22.09 -19.93
CA ALA A 419 16.58 21.03 -20.77
C ALA A 419 17.07 21.13 -22.23
N LYS A 420 17.16 22.34 -22.79
CA LYS A 420 17.75 22.55 -24.13
C LYS A 420 19.24 22.16 -24.19
N ARG A 421 20.01 22.42 -23.13
CA ARG A 421 21.42 22.00 -23.06
C ARG A 421 21.56 20.48 -22.95
N LEU A 422 20.69 19.84 -22.19
CA LEU A 422 20.66 18.37 -22.06
C LEU A 422 20.31 17.72 -23.40
N LEU A 423 19.33 18.28 -24.12
CA LEU A 423 18.96 17.83 -25.45
C LEU A 423 20.14 17.91 -26.44
N GLN A 424 20.90 19.00 -26.44
CA GLN A 424 22.10 19.15 -27.27
C GLN A 424 23.22 18.16 -26.93
N ARG A 425 23.21 17.61 -25.73
CA ARG A 425 24.22 16.66 -25.22
C ARG A 425 23.74 15.21 -25.27
N ASP A 426 22.51 14.98 -25.75
CA ASP A 426 21.88 13.66 -25.80
C ASP A 426 21.90 12.94 -24.43
N GLN A 427 21.53 13.66 -23.37
CA GLN A 427 21.53 13.13 -21.99
C GLN A 427 20.11 12.84 -21.50
N ASP A 428 19.76 11.57 -21.37
CA ASP A 428 18.39 11.18 -21.00
C ASP A 428 18.02 11.47 -19.54
N ARG A 429 19.02 11.55 -18.66
CA ARG A 429 18.84 11.84 -17.23
C ARG A 429 19.88 12.84 -16.73
N TYR A 430 19.43 13.81 -15.94
CA TYR A 430 20.32 14.78 -15.29
C TYR A 430 19.77 15.23 -13.94
N GLU A 431 20.65 15.34 -12.96
CA GLU A 431 20.31 15.65 -11.57
C GLU A 431 21.12 16.85 -11.09
N THR A 432 20.47 17.75 -10.35
CA THR A 432 21.14 18.93 -9.82
C THR A 432 20.46 19.43 -8.56
N ASP A 433 21.25 19.76 -7.55
CA ASP A 433 20.72 20.34 -6.31
C ASP A 433 20.24 21.77 -6.53
N ARG A 434 19.19 22.12 -5.80
CA ARG A 434 18.49 23.39 -5.89
C ARG A 434 18.09 23.85 -4.50
N LYS A 435 18.22 25.14 -4.26
CA LYS A 435 17.68 25.80 -3.07
C LYS A 435 16.43 26.59 -3.45
N LEU A 436 15.33 26.34 -2.76
CA LEU A 436 14.06 27.07 -2.89
C LEU A 436 13.96 28.07 -1.75
N HIS A 437 13.71 29.34 -2.08
CA HIS A 437 13.65 30.40 -1.07
C HIS A 437 12.30 30.40 -0.36
N LEU A 438 12.32 30.30 0.98
CA LEU A 438 11.14 30.25 1.84
C LEU A 438 10.75 31.64 2.37
N GLY A 439 11.67 32.62 2.30
CA GLY A 439 11.51 33.91 2.97
C GLY A 439 12.47 34.05 4.14
N LYS A 440 12.71 35.27 4.63
CA LYS A 440 13.54 35.55 5.82
C LYS A 440 14.95 34.90 5.82
N ASN A 441 15.57 34.74 4.64
CA ASN A 441 16.85 34.04 4.44
C ASN A 441 16.80 32.52 4.73
N GLU A 442 15.61 31.92 4.80
CA GLU A 442 15.43 30.48 4.91
C GLU A 442 15.30 29.84 3.52
N TRP A 443 15.88 28.65 3.38
CA TRP A 443 15.95 27.92 2.13
C TRP A 443 15.63 26.45 2.37
N HIS A 444 14.85 25.89 1.45
CA HIS A 444 14.61 24.45 1.36
C HIS A 444 15.53 23.84 0.31
N GLU A 445 16.28 22.80 0.67
CA GLU A 445 17.15 22.08 -0.26
C GLU A 445 16.36 20.95 -0.94
N THR A 446 16.47 20.86 -2.26
CA THR A 446 15.82 19.83 -3.07
C THR A 446 16.68 19.48 -4.27
N THR A 447 16.53 18.30 -4.82
CA THR A 447 17.18 17.88 -6.06
C THR A 447 16.18 17.99 -7.22
N LEU A 448 16.61 18.63 -8.31
CA LEU A 448 15.89 18.63 -9.58
C LEU A 448 16.35 17.45 -10.43
N ILE A 449 15.39 16.63 -10.87
CA ILE A 449 15.63 15.50 -11.76
C ILE A 449 15.00 15.81 -13.12
N TYR A 450 15.82 15.86 -14.16
CA TYR A 450 15.41 15.95 -15.56
C TYR A 450 15.37 14.55 -16.14
N ARG A 451 14.23 14.15 -16.69
CA ARG A 451 14.04 12.89 -17.40
C ARG A 451 13.54 13.16 -18.81
N ARG A 452 14.24 12.64 -19.81
CA ARG A 452 13.79 12.65 -21.20
C ARG A 452 12.65 11.65 -21.39
N LYS A 453 11.67 12.02 -22.19
CA LYS A 453 10.57 11.18 -22.62
C LYS A 453 11.03 10.40 -23.85
N GLU A 454 10.93 9.08 -23.80
CA GLU A 454 11.38 8.18 -24.87
C GLU A 454 10.62 8.46 -26.19
N ASP A 455 9.31 8.72 -26.13
CA ASP A 455 8.44 8.91 -27.31
C ASP A 455 7.95 10.36 -27.51
N SER A 456 8.81 11.36 -27.29
CA SER A 456 8.40 12.76 -27.50
C SER A 456 8.37 13.16 -28.98
N GLU A 457 7.19 13.54 -29.48
CA GLU A 457 7.03 14.16 -30.82
C GLU A 457 7.66 15.57 -30.93
N HIS A 458 8.01 16.18 -29.81
CA HIS A 458 8.66 17.49 -29.79
C HIS A 458 10.17 17.38 -29.98
N ASP A 459 10.78 18.37 -30.65
CA ASP A 459 12.23 18.49 -30.91
C ASP A 459 12.92 19.51 -29.98
N ASP A 460 12.24 19.91 -28.90
CA ASP A 460 12.69 20.97 -28.01
C ASP A 460 12.70 20.56 -26.53
N HIS A 461 12.78 21.55 -25.62
CA HIS A 461 12.76 21.33 -24.18
C HIS A 461 11.60 20.47 -23.64
N ARG A 462 10.49 20.34 -24.39
CA ARG A 462 9.32 19.52 -24.01
C ARG A 462 9.58 18.02 -24.05
N GLN A 463 10.71 17.61 -24.65
CA GLN A 463 11.23 16.25 -24.52
C GLN A 463 11.55 15.89 -23.07
N TYR A 464 11.70 16.86 -22.17
CA TYR A 464 12.02 16.62 -20.77
C TYR A 464 10.82 16.85 -19.85
N SER A 465 10.77 16.07 -18.77
CA SER A 465 10.01 16.34 -17.56
C SER A 465 10.98 16.70 -16.43
N VAL A 466 10.58 17.61 -15.54
CA VAL A 466 11.37 17.99 -14.36
C VAL A 466 10.60 17.61 -13.10
N PHE A 467 11.30 17.01 -12.16
CA PHE A 467 10.77 16.63 -10.86
C PHE A 467 11.61 17.26 -9.75
N MET A 468 10.99 17.53 -8.61
CA MET A 468 11.64 17.93 -7.36
C MET A 468 11.49 16.79 -6.36
N THR A 469 12.59 16.45 -5.68
CA THR A 469 12.65 15.42 -4.65
C THR A 469 13.64 15.82 -3.55
N ASN A 470 13.47 15.31 -2.33
CA ASN A 470 14.47 15.39 -1.24
C ASN A 470 15.26 14.08 -1.07
N CYS A 471 14.85 13.01 -1.75
CA CYS A 471 15.57 11.75 -1.84
C CYS A 471 16.19 11.58 -3.24
N GLY A 472 17.30 10.86 -3.31
CA GLY A 472 18.00 10.63 -4.58
C GLY A 472 17.14 9.92 -5.62
N SER A 473 17.75 9.65 -6.77
CA SER A 473 17.02 9.38 -8.00
C SER A 473 16.33 8.02 -8.11
N GLY A 474 16.58 7.11 -7.16
CA GLY A 474 15.90 5.82 -7.05
C GLY A 474 14.38 5.93 -6.86
N HIS A 475 13.87 7.06 -6.36
CA HIS A 475 12.44 7.24 -6.07
C HIS A 475 11.65 7.82 -7.26
N LEU A 476 12.32 8.15 -8.37
CA LEU A 476 11.63 8.68 -9.55
C LEU A 476 10.80 7.63 -10.29
N THR A 477 11.22 6.35 -10.22
CA THR A 477 10.44 5.22 -10.74
C THR A 477 9.11 5.10 -10.02
N GLU A 478 9.09 5.41 -8.71
CA GLU A 478 7.90 5.37 -7.87
C GLU A 478 6.84 6.39 -8.28
N TYR A 479 7.22 7.49 -8.96
CA TYR A 479 6.24 8.46 -9.47
C TYR A 479 5.28 7.82 -10.49
N GLY A 480 5.68 6.73 -11.16
CA GLY A 480 4.80 5.96 -12.05
C GLY A 480 3.53 5.46 -11.34
N TYR A 481 3.63 5.08 -10.07
CA TYR A 481 2.50 4.60 -9.26
C TYR A 481 1.41 5.65 -9.05
N ARG A 482 1.72 6.94 -9.24
CA ARG A 482 0.69 8.00 -9.18
C ARG A 482 -0.42 7.77 -10.21
N TRP A 483 -0.14 7.12 -11.34
CA TRP A 483 -1.16 6.79 -12.34
C TRP A 483 -2.30 5.92 -11.78
N GLU A 484 -2.05 5.16 -10.72
CA GLU A 484 -3.07 4.35 -10.02
C GLU A 484 -4.17 5.22 -9.39
N ILE A 485 -3.88 6.46 -9.00
CA ILE A 485 -4.91 7.39 -8.52
C ILE A 485 -5.80 7.82 -9.68
N GLU A 486 -5.23 8.15 -10.85
CA GLU A 486 -6.01 8.62 -11.98
C GLU A 486 -6.93 7.52 -12.55
N SER A 487 -6.44 6.27 -12.59
CA SER A 487 -7.29 5.11 -12.89
C SER A 487 -8.30 4.85 -11.77
N GLY A 488 -7.88 4.95 -10.50
CA GLY A 488 -8.72 4.81 -9.32
C GLY A 488 -9.90 5.78 -9.33
N TYR A 489 -9.70 7.05 -9.68
CA TYR A 489 -10.77 8.04 -9.77
C TYR A 489 -11.82 7.71 -10.82
N ARG A 490 -11.42 7.13 -11.97
CA ARG A 490 -12.39 6.67 -12.97
C ARG A 490 -13.31 5.60 -12.40
N SER A 491 -12.77 4.72 -11.56
CA SER A 491 -13.55 3.71 -10.84
C SER A 491 -14.41 4.32 -9.72
N ILE A 492 -13.86 5.24 -8.91
CA ILE A 492 -14.60 5.94 -7.83
C ILE A 492 -15.83 6.68 -8.39
N LYS A 493 -15.71 7.33 -9.55
CA LYS A 493 -16.84 8.04 -10.18
C LYS A 493 -18.01 7.11 -10.51
N ARG A 494 -17.78 5.82 -10.74
CA ARG A 494 -18.85 4.82 -10.94
C ARG A 494 -19.68 4.59 -9.67
N PHE A 495 -19.06 4.76 -8.50
CA PHE A 495 -19.72 4.58 -7.20
C PHE A 495 -20.45 5.82 -6.68
N MET A 496 -20.44 6.94 -7.43
CA MET A 496 -21.06 8.18 -6.99
C MET A 496 -22.57 8.19 -7.26
N ALA A 497 -23.36 8.37 -6.20
CA ALA A 497 -24.79 8.62 -6.30
C ALA A 497 -25.09 9.97 -7.01
N ALA A 498 -26.12 10.01 -7.85
CA ALA A 498 -26.48 11.23 -8.57
C ALA A 498 -27.18 12.25 -7.67
N THR A 499 -26.83 13.53 -7.83
CA THR A 499 -27.47 14.62 -7.09
C THR A 499 -27.44 15.96 -7.83
N THR A 500 -28.55 16.68 -7.72
CA THR A 500 -28.68 18.10 -8.13
C THR A 500 -28.64 19.06 -6.94
N SER A 501 -28.46 18.54 -5.72
CA SER A 501 -28.36 19.36 -4.50
C SER A 501 -27.15 20.30 -4.57
N LYS A 502 -27.26 21.51 -4.00
CA LYS A 502 -26.12 22.42 -3.78
C LYS A 502 -25.45 22.24 -2.42
N ASP A 503 -26.09 21.45 -1.55
CA ASP A 503 -25.58 21.17 -0.22
C ASP A 503 -24.19 20.51 -0.27
N PHE A 504 -23.21 21.18 0.34
CA PHE A 504 -21.81 20.79 0.29
C PHE A 504 -21.53 19.51 1.08
N GLY A 505 -22.15 19.36 2.26
CA GLY A 505 -22.01 18.18 3.12
C GLY A 505 -22.52 16.92 2.44
N LEU A 506 -23.70 16.99 1.80
CA LEU A 506 -24.28 15.88 1.04
C LEU A 506 -23.39 15.44 -0.13
N ARG A 507 -22.86 16.40 -0.91
CA ARG A 507 -21.98 16.09 -2.04
C ARG A 507 -20.66 15.48 -1.56
N PHE A 508 -20.09 16.03 -0.49
CA PHE A 508 -18.90 15.48 0.13
C PHE A 508 -19.14 14.06 0.65
N PHE A 509 -20.28 13.81 1.31
CA PHE A 509 -20.63 12.46 1.76
C PHE A 509 -20.73 11.47 0.60
N TYR A 510 -21.37 11.83 -0.52
CA TYR A 510 -21.45 10.95 -1.69
C TYR A 510 -20.07 10.60 -2.25
N PHE A 511 -19.17 11.59 -2.32
CA PHE A 511 -17.79 11.36 -2.73
C PHE A 511 -17.03 10.47 -1.75
N ALA A 512 -17.10 10.77 -0.44
CA ALA A 512 -16.43 9.98 0.59
C ALA A 512 -16.93 8.53 0.63
N PHE A 513 -18.25 8.33 0.49
CA PHE A 513 -18.84 7.00 0.43
C PHE A 513 -18.42 6.23 -0.82
N ALA A 514 -18.30 6.91 -1.97
CA ALA A 514 -17.76 6.32 -3.20
C ALA A 514 -16.29 5.88 -3.04
N CYS A 515 -15.45 6.70 -2.38
CA CYS A 515 -14.08 6.32 -2.03
C CYS A 515 -14.03 5.11 -1.07
N LEU A 516 -15.01 4.99 -0.16
CA LEU A 516 -15.11 3.85 0.75
C LEU A 516 -15.47 2.57 -0.01
N LEU A 517 -16.48 2.61 -0.90
CA LEU A 517 -16.84 1.47 -1.75
C LEU A 517 -15.69 1.02 -2.65
N TYR A 518 -14.93 1.97 -3.22
CA TYR A 518 -13.72 1.66 -3.97
C TYR A 518 -12.68 0.94 -3.11
N SER A 519 -12.43 1.43 -1.89
CA SER A 519 -11.47 0.81 -0.98
C SER A 519 -11.92 -0.59 -0.55
N ILE A 520 -13.22 -0.79 -0.27
CA ILE A 520 -13.80 -2.12 0.02
C ILE A 520 -13.56 -3.07 -1.14
N TRP A 521 -13.84 -2.65 -2.38
CA TRP A 521 -13.60 -3.47 -3.56
C TRP A 521 -12.13 -3.89 -3.66
N ARG A 522 -11.19 -2.95 -3.53
CA ARG A 522 -9.75 -3.27 -3.61
C ARG A 522 -9.28 -4.19 -2.49
N ALA A 523 -9.84 -4.05 -1.29
CA ALA A 523 -9.56 -4.95 -0.18
C ALA A 523 -10.13 -6.36 -0.39
N VAL A 524 -11.37 -6.48 -0.88
CA VAL A 524 -11.97 -7.78 -1.20
C VAL A 524 -11.16 -8.48 -2.30
N ASP A 525 -10.83 -7.77 -3.36
CA ASP A 525 -10.01 -8.29 -4.46
C ASP A 525 -8.66 -8.82 -3.97
N LEU A 526 -7.96 -8.05 -3.12
CA LEU A 526 -6.73 -8.52 -2.46
C LEU A 526 -6.96 -9.81 -1.68
N LEU A 527 -7.93 -9.82 -0.78
CA LEU A 527 -8.13 -10.95 0.13
C LEU A 527 -8.52 -12.22 -0.64
N VAL A 528 -9.31 -12.08 -1.72
CA VAL A 528 -9.65 -13.20 -2.62
C VAL A 528 -8.42 -13.72 -3.34
N GLN A 529 -7.56 -12.83 -3.87
CA GLN A 529 -6.32 -13.24 -4.51
C GLN A 529 -5.41 -13.98 -3.54
N VAL A 530 -5.17 -13.40 -2.36
CA VAL A 530 -4.31 -14.01 -1.33
C VAL A 530 -4.85 -15.36 -0.89
N GLU A 531 -6.16 -15.53 -0.73
CA GLU A 531 -6.76 -16.82 -0.35
C GLU A 531 -6.63 -17.87 -1.46
N LEU A 532 -6.73 -17.47 -2.73
CA LEU A 532 -6.69 -18.39 -3.87
C LEU A 532 -5.28 -18.72 -4.37
N THR A 533 -4.35 -17.76 -4.31
CA THR A 533 -3.03 -17.85 -4.94
C THR A 533 -1.87 -17.71 -3.95
N GLY A 534 -2.12 -17.21 -2.73
CA GLY A 534 -1.08 -16.87 -1.77
C GLY A 534 -0.33 -15.56 -2.08
N GLU A 535 -0.57 -14.99 -3.27
CA GLU A 535 0.08 -13.77 -3.74
C GLU A 535 -0.95 -12.68 -4.07
N TYR A 536 -0.47 -11.46 -4.27
CA TYR A 536 -1.30 -10.34 -4.72
C TYR A 536 -0.75 -9.76 -6.01
N GLU A 537 -1.52 -9.95 -7.08
CA GLU A 537 -1.33 -9.30 -8.35
C GLU A 537 -2.15 -8.00 -8.37
N HIS A 538 -1.52 -6.89 -8.76
CA HIS A 538 -2.18 -5.58 -8.66
C HIS A 538 -3.41 -5.47 -9.60
N SER A 539 -3.44 -6.30 -10.65
CA SER A 539 -4.56 -6.46 -11.57
C SER A 539 -5.75 -7.16 -10.87
N PRO A 540 -6.95 -6.55 -10.85
CA PRO A 540 -8.10 -7.16 -10.19
C PRO A 540 -8.62 -8.41 -10.90
N ILE A 541 -8.72 -9.52 -10.16
CA ILE A 541 -9.48 -10.71 -10.59
C ILE A 541 -10.96 -10.56 -10.24
N VAL A 542 -11.26 -9.88 -9.13
CA VAL A 542 -12.64 -9.53 -8.76
C VAL A 542 -12.92 -8.16 -9.35
N THR A 543 -13.82 -8.10 -10.33
CA THR A 543 -14.22 -6.82 -10.91
C THR A 543 -14.98 -5.98 -9.89
N ALA A 544 -14.98 -4.66 -10.10
CA ALA A 544 -15.83 -3.76 -9.34
C ALA A 544 -17.27 -4.27 -9.36
N ASP A 545 -17.81 -4.60 -10.55
CA ASP A 545 -19.19 -5.06 -10.74
C ASP A 545 -19.52 -6.35 -9.99
N ASN A 546 -18.56 -7.29 -9.86
CA ASN A 546 -18.73 -8.50 -9.05
C ASN A 546 -18.88 -8.15 -7.57
N THR A 547 -17.93 -7.38 -7.02
CA THR A 547 -17.99 -6.91 -5.63
C THR A 547 -19.26 -6.11 -5.37
N LEU A 548 -19.65 -5.25 -6.33
CA LEU A 548 -20.89 -4.49 -6.27
C LEU A 548 -22.12 -5.40 -6.21
N THR A 549 -22.15 -6.46 -7.01
CA THR A 549 -23.27 -7.41 -7.03
C THR A 549 -23.37 -8.19 -5.72
N LEU A 550 -22.23 -8.56 -5.14
CA LEU A 550 -22.17 -9.24 -3.84
C LEU A 550 -22.59 -8.32 -2.69
N LEU A 551 -22.14 -7.06 -2.69
CA LEU A 551 -22.59 -6.04 -1.74
C LEU A 551 -24.11 -5.81 -1.82
N LYS A 552 -24.73 -5.90 -3.02
CA LYS A 552 -26.21 -5.88 -3.14
C LYS A 552 -26.81 -7.03 -2.34
N LYS A 553 -26.38 -8.26 -2.61
CA LYS A 553 -26.90 -9.46 -1.94
C LYS A 553 -26.82 -9.35 -0.41
N GLU A 554 -25.68 -8.90 0.10
CA GLU A 554 -25.42 -8.78 1.54
C GLU A 554 -26.17 -7.63 2.23
N THR A 555 -26.39 -6.52 1.54
CA THR A 555 -27.24 -5.42 2.03
C THR A 555 -28.74 -5.79 1.99
N GLY A 556 -29.05 -7.07 1.75
CA GLY A 556 -30.40 -7.58 1.60
C GLY A 556 -31.06 -7.05 0.35
N ILE A 557 -30.32 -6.83 -0.74
CA ILE A 557 -30.83 -6.42 -2.05
C ILE A 557 -30.70 -7.64 -2.97
N GLY A 558 -31.78 -8.37 -3.17
CA GLY A 558 -31.81 -9.63 -3.92
C GLY A 558 -33.22 -10.16 -4.12
#